data_AF-A0AAD2G459-F1
#
_entry.id   AF-A0AAD2G459-F1
#
_cell.length_a   1.000
_cell.length_b   1.000
_cell.length_c   1.000
_cell.angle_alpha   90.00
_cell.angle_beta   90.00
_cell.angle_gamma   90.00
#
_symmetry.space_group_name_H-M   'P 1'
#
loop_
_entity.id
_entity.type
_entity.pdbx_description
1 polymer ?
#
loop_
_entity_poly.entity_id
_entity_poly.type
_entity_poly.pdbx_seq_one_letter_code
_entity_poly.pdbx_strand_id
1 'polypeptide(L)'
;MNEYAHIFGADNGWCRAHPLQTKGQAAEALSTLFNRDSVPPALIVDGAKEFVSGDSKKHVQQAGCDFRTTEPYSPWQNTAKGTIRELKKGTARVMLQTGIPKRLWDDCLQHRAYIRSHIALNIYNLDGEVPETVMTGQTANIGPWCDFQWYQWVKYYEETASFPDDKMSLGRYLGPSPGIGSLLTGKILKHNGNYHHTSTFRALTSKEMADYAKKRLCNDFNTNVNDKLGDKAKPEDFSEDDLTPTYDRYEDDSGEGLDLIVGNSRARVRTNEVLLGLTKYLWKIQVYMD
;
A
#
# COMPACT_ATOMS: atom_id res chain seq x y z
N MET A 1 2.07 18.09 9.06
CA MET A 1 2.59 16.78 8.60
C MET A 1 1.51 15.74 8.89
N ASN A 2 1.44 14.65 8.14
CA ASN A 2 0.44 13.61 8.42
C ASN A 2 0.87 12.81 9.64
N GLU A 3 -0.04 12.67 10.59
CA GLU A 3 0.17 11.87 11.82
C GLU A 3 -0.63 10.56 11.77
N TYR A 4 -1.62 10.49 10.89
CA TYR A 4 -2.55 9.38 10.80
C TYR A 4 -2.69 8.88 9.38
N ALA A 5 -3.16 7.66 9.22
CA ALA A 5 -3.52 7.12 7.91
C ALA A 5 -4.81 6.34 8.00
N HIS A 6 -5.69 6.62 7.05
CA HIS A 6 -6.95 5.93 6.89
C HIS A 6 -6.79 4.82 5.86
N ILE A 7 -7.04 3.57 6.26
CA ILE A 7 -6.83 2.41 5.39
C ILE A 7 -8.17 1.75 5.08
N PHE A 8 -8.49 1.70 3.80
CA PHE A 8 -9.62 0.95 3.26
C PHE A 8 -9.11 -0.40 2.79
N GLY A 9 -9.80 -1.48 3.16
CA GLY A 9 -9.43 -2.84 2.76
C GLY A 9 -10.64 -3.64 2.28
N ALA A 10 -10.42 -4.57 1.36
CA ALA A 10 -11.41 -5.59 1.05
C ALA A 10 -10.91 -6.97 1.48
N ASP A 11 -11.84 -7.92 1.54
CA ASP A 11 -11.59 -9.32 1.91
C ASP A 11 -10.67 -10.05 0.91
N ASN A 12 -10.66 -9.62 -0.34
CA ASN A 12 -9.79 -10.14 -1.39
C ASN A 12 -8.35 -9.58 -1.34
N GLY A 13 -8.00 -8.79 -0.30
CA GLY A 13 -6.65 -8.25 -0.12
C GLY A 13 -6.38 -6.91 -0.79
N TRP A 14 -7.36 -6.35 -1.51
CA TRP A 14 -7.32 -4.99 -2.04
C TRP A 14 -7.23 -3.96 -0.91
N CYS A 15 -6.46 -2.90 -1.09
CA CYS A 15 -6.42 -1.78 -0.14
C CYS A 15 -5.99 -0.43 -0.73
N ARG A 16 -6.35 0.63 -0.01
CA ARG A 16 -5.86 2.01 -0.21
C ARG A 16 -5.55 2.65 1.11
N ALA A 17 -4.45 3.40 1.16
CA ALA A 17 -4.08 4.20 2.32
C ALA A 17 -4.12 5.69 1.97
N HIS A 18 -4.81 6.46 2.82
CA HIS A 18 -4.97 7.90 2.72
C HIS A 18 -4.36 8.54 3.96
N PRO A 19 -3.17 9.16 3.84
CA PRO A 19 -2.57 9.92 4.91
C PRO A 19 -3.46 11.09 5.36
N LEU A 20 -3.53 11.35 6.65
CA LEU A 20 -4.34 12.36 7.31
C LEU A 20 -3.51 13.15 8.32
N GLN A 21 -3.81 14.44 8.48
CA GLN A 21 -3.25 15.25 9.55
C GLN A 21 -4.02 15.06 10.85
N THR A 22 -5.34 14.87 10.77
CA THR A 22 -6.19 14.67 11.94
C THR A 22 -7.24 13.60 11.68
N LYS A 23 -7.72 12.94 12.75
CA LYS A 23 -8.87 12.01 12.73
C LYS A 23 -10.11 12.57 12.04
N GLY A 24 -10.34 13.88 12.17
CA GLY A 24 -11.52 14.54 11.62
C GLY A 24 -11.59 14.51 10.09
N GLN A 25 -10.48 14.25 9.40
CA GLN A 25 -10.41 14.19 7.93
C GLN A 25 -10.84 12.84 7.35
N ALA A 26 -11.33 11.90 8.17
CA ALA A 26 -11.81 10.60 7.71
C ALA A 26 -12.88 10.69 6.61
N ALA A 27 -13.82 11.65 6.70
CA ALA A 27 -14.85 11.85 5.68
C ALA A 27 -14.29 12.34 4.33
N GLU A 28 -13.22 13.14 4.35
CA GLU A 28 -12.53 13.62 3.16
C GLU A 28 -11.76 12.47 2.48
N ALA A 29 -11.10 11.62 3.27
CA ALA A 29 -10.45 10.41 2.75
C ALA A 29 -11.45 9.47 2.08
N LEU A 30 -12.61 9.26 2.70
CA LEU A 30 -13.71 8.48 2.13
C LEU A 30 -14.22 9.07 0.80
N SER A 31 -14.40 10.39 0.75
CA SER A 31 -14.83 11.08 -0.47
C SER A 31 -13.79 10.95 -1.59
N THR A 32 -12.51 11.06 -1.24
CA THR A 32 -11.39 10.86 -2.17
C THR A 32 -11.38 9.43 -2.71
N LEU A 33 -11.61 8.44 -1.85
CA LEU A 33 -11.73 7.04 -2.25
C LEU A 33 -12.89 6.85 -3.24
N PHE A 34 -14.09 7.30 -2.90
CA PHE A 34 -15.27 7.13 -3.76
C PHE A 34 -15.10 7.78 -5.14
N ASN A 35 -14.43 8.93 -5.19
CA ASN A 35 -14.14 9.60 -6.46
C ASN A 35 -13.09 8.86 -7.31
N ARG A 36 -12.14 8.15 -6.68
CA ARG A 36 -11.02 7.49 -7.38
C ARG A 36 -11.29 6.04 -7.71
N ASP A 37 -11.81 5.29 -6.74
CA ASP A 37 -11.94 3.84 -6.77
C ASP A 37 -13.42 3.40 -6.83
N SER A 38 -14.35 4.35 -7.03
CA SER A 38 -15.81 4.16 -7.07
C SER A 38 -16.45 3.85 -5.72
N VAL A 39 -17.79 3.85 -5.70
CA VAL A 39 -18.60 3.62 -4.50
C VAL A 39 -18.91 2.12 -4.36
N PRO A 40 -18.58 1.48 -3.22
CA PRO A 40 -18.88 0.08 -3.01
C PRO A 40 -20.35 -0.16 -2.66
N PRO A 41 -20.87 -1.40 -2.84
CA PRO A 41 -22.25 -1.73 -2.47
C PRO A 41 -22.53 -1.57 -0.97
N ALA A 42 -21.57 -1.95 -0.13
CA ALA A 42 -21.64 -1.75 1.31
C ALA A 42 -20.25 -1.48 1.89
N LEU A 43 -20.27 -0.67 2.95
CA LEU A 43 -19.14 -0.28 3.75
C LEU A 43 -19.33 -0.79 5.17
N ILE A 44 -18.45 -1.69 5.59
CA ILE A 44 -18.49 -2.28 6.92
C ILE A 44 -17.38 -1.64 7.76
N VAL A 45 -17.76 -1.06 8.88
CA VAL A 45 -16.84 -0.34 9.76
C VAL A 45 -16.83 -0.95 11.16
N ASP A 46 -15.67 -0.95 11.80
CA ASP A 46 -15.56 -1.14 13.25
C ASP A 46 -16.29 0.02 13.98
N GLY A 47 -16.69 -0.18 15.23
CA GLY A 47 -17.48 0.78 16.04
C GLY A 47 -16.75 2.10 16.39
N ALA A 48 -15.70 2.47 15.65
CA ALA A 48 -14.91 3.67 15.85
C ALA A 48 -15.74 4.94 15.61
N LYS A 49 -15.66 5.88 16.56
CA LYS A 49 -16.46 7.12 16.59
C LYS A 49 -16.32 7.98 15.33
N GLU A 50 -15.19 7.90 14.63
CA GLU A 50 -14.91 8.67 13.41
C GLU A 50 -15.83 8.31 12.24
N PHE A 51 -16.27 7.05 12.16
CA PHE A 51 -17.19 6.57 11.13
C PHE A 51 -18.64 6.54 11.59
N VAL A 52 -18.85 6.28 12.88
CA VAL A 52 -20.17 6.37 13.50
C VAL A 52 -20.60 7.84 13.63
N SER A 53 -19.66 8.78 13.46
CA SER A 53 -19.97 10.21 13.34
C SER A 53 -21.01 10.44 12.23
N GLY A 54 -21.89 11.40 12.46
CA GLY A 54 -23.00 11.69 11.56
C GLY A 54 -22.53 12.05 10.15
N ASP A 55 -21.36 12.68 10.01
CA ASP A 55 -20.92 13.22 8.72
C ASP A 55 -20.36 12.15 7.79
N SER A 56 -19.56 11.20 8.30
CA SER A 56 -19.12 10.03 7.53
C SER A 56 -20.32 9.18 7.09
N LYS A 57 -21.25 8.91 8.01
CA LYS A 57 -22.47 8.14 7.71
C LYS A 57 -23.35 8.83 6.66
N LYS A 58 -23.52 10.15 6.75
CA LYS A 58 -24.24 10.94 5.74
C LYS A 58 -23.59 10.82 4.37
N HIS A 59 -22.26 10.96 4.28
CA HIS A 59 -21.55 10.84 2.99
C HIS A 59 -21.73 9.45 2.37
N VAL A 60 -21.61 8.38 3.16
CA VAL A 60 -21.83 7.00 2.70
C VAL A 60 -23.26 6.81 2.17
N GLN A 61 -24.26 7.30 2.91
CA GLN A 61 -25.66 7.21 2.52
C GLN A 61 -25.98 8.05 1.27
N GLN A 62 -25.42 9.26 1.17
CA GLN A 62 -25.56 10.14 0.00
C GLN A 62 -24.92 9.52 -1.26
N ALA A 63 -23.83 8.79 -1.09
CA ALA A 63 -23.19 8.04 -2.18
C ALA A 63 -23.99 6.78 -2.60
N GLY A 64 -25.05 6.42 -1.86
CA GLY A 64 -25.84 5.21 -2.13
C GLY A 64 -25.19 3.91 -1.64
N CYS A 65 -24.21 4.01 -0.75
CA CYS A 65 -23.53 2.86 -0.15
C CYS A 65 -24.23 2.42 1.14
N ASP A 66 -24.39 1.11 1.33
CA ASP A 66 -24.96 0.56 2.56
C ASP A 66 -23.95 0.64 3.71
N PHE A 67 -24.30 1.32 4.79
CA PHE A 67 -23.42 1.48 5.94
C PHE A 67 -23.71 0.42 7.01
N ARG A 68 -22.73 -0.42 7.29
CA ARG A 68 -22.81 -1.50 8.28
C ARG A 68 -21.74 -1.33 9.36
N THR A 69 -22.08 -1.73 10.57
CA THR A 69 -21.11 -1.79 11.69
C THR A 69 -20.92 -3.23 12.10
N THR A 70 -19.70 -3.61 12.48
CA THR A 70 -19.45 -4.90 13.13
C THR A 70 -20.07 -4.93 14.52
N GLU A 71 -20.42 -6.11 15.01
CA GLU A 71 -20.89 -6.27 16.38
C GLU A 71 -19.79 -5.82 17.37
N PRO A 72 -20.17 -5.19 18.49
CA PRO A 72 -19.23 -4.88 19.55
C PRO A 72 -18.44 -6.13 19.97
N TYR A 73 -17.13 -5.98 20.19
CA TYR A 73 -16.24 -7.06 20.63
C TYR A 73 -16.14 -8.26 19.68
N SER A 74 -16.46 -8.08 18.38
CA SER A 74 -16.39 -9.15 17.36
C SER A 74 -15.27 -8.91 16.32
N PRO A 75 -13.99 -8.91 16.73
CA PRO A 75 -12.86 -8.57 15.86
C PRO A 75 -12.72 -9.48 14.63
N TRP A 76 -13.22 -10.72 14.69
CA TRP A 76 -13.21 -11.68 13.58
C TRP A 76 -14.12 -11.27 12.42
N GLN A 77 -15.11 -10.40 12.64
CA GLN A 77 -15.96 -9.87 11.55
C GLN A 77 -15.20 -8.87 10.67
N ASN A 78 -14.11 -8.29 11.17
CA ASN A 78 -13.31 -7.32 10.43
C ASN A 78 -12.23 -8.01 9.58
N THR A 79 -12.59 -8.37 8.34
CA THR A 79 -11.65 -9.00 7.38
C THR A 79 -10.57 -8.05 6.88
N ALA A 80 -10.70 -6.73 7.06
CA ALA A 80 -9.65 -5.77 6.68
C ALA A 80 -8.41 -5.84 7.58
N LYS A 81 -8.54 -6.39 8.81
CA LYS A 81 -7.41 -6.55 9.75
C LYS A 81 -6.23 -7.30 9.14
N GLY A 82 -6.51 -8.39 8.42
CA GLY A 82 -5.47 -9.17 7.74
C GLY A 82 -4.75 -8.34 6.69
N THR A 83 -5.50 -7.65 5.83
CA THR A 83 -4.95 -6.77 4.78
C THR A 83 -4.10 -5.65 5.36
N ILE A 84 -4.54 -5.03 6.45
CA ILE A 84 -3.81 -3.95 7.12
C ILE A 84 -2.51 -4.46 7.73
N ARG A 85 -2.55 -5.61 8.42
CA ARG A 85 -1.35 -6.21 9.00
C ARG A 85 -0.28 -6.47 7.93
N GLU A 86 -0.67 -7.09 6.82
CA GLU A 86 0.27 -7.36 5.72
C GLU A 86 0.76 -6.08 5.04
N LEU A 87 -0.07 -5.03 4.98
CA LEU A 87 0.32 -3.72 4.47
C LEU A 87 1.37 -3.04 5.37
N LYS A 88 1.18 -3.06 6.70
CA LYS A 88 2.15 -2.52 7.66
C LYS A 88 3.48 -3.25 7.56
N LYS A 89 3.46 -4.59 7.55
CA LYS A 89 4.65 -5.43 7.34
C LYS A 89 5.40 -5.10 6.05
N GLY A 90 4.66 -4.96 4.95
CA GLY A 90 5.23 -4.59 3.66
C GLY A 90 5.86 -3.19 3.66
N THR A 91 5.27 -2.25 4.41
CA THR A 91 5.76 -0.88 4.54
C THR A 91 7.03 -0.84 5.38
N ALA A 92 7.03 -1.43 6.57
CA ALA A 92 8.20 -1.52 7.45
C ALA A 92 9.40 -2.15 6.72
N ARG A 93 9.18 -3.28 6.03
CA ARG A 93 10.23 -3.95 5.24
C ARG A 93 10.87 -3.03 4.21
N VAL A 94 10.06 -2.32 3.42
CA VAL A 94 10.57 -1.43 2.37
C VAL A 94 11.27 -0.21 2.95
N MET A 95 10.74 0.37 4.03
CA MET A 95 11.37 1.50 4.72
C MET A 95 12.76 1.13 5.25
N LEU A 96 12.89 -0.02 5.90
CA LEU A 96 14.17 -0.53 6.42
C LEU A 96 15.15 -0.88 5.30
N GLN A 97 14.68 -1.53 4.23
CA GLN A 97 15.52 -1.93 3.10
C GLN A 97 16.10 -0.73 2.34
N THR A 98 15.30 0.32 2.16
CA THR A 98 15.71 1.50 1.38
C THR A 98 16.35 2.59 2.23
N GLY A 99 16.23 2.50 3.57
CA GLY A 99 16.81 3.45 4.51
C GLY A 99 16.25 4.87 4.34
N ILE A 100 14.94 5.00 4.10
CA ILE A 100 14.29 6.30 3.96
C ILE A 100 14.15 7.01 5.31
N PRO A 101 14.04 8.35 5.33
CA PRO A 101 13.62 9.07 6.53
C PRO A 101 12.26 8.57 7.05
N LYS A 102 12.13 8.44 8.38
CA LYS A 102 10.87 8.00 9.02
C LYS A 102 9.67 8.84 8.58
N ARG A 103 9.90 10.13 8.34
CA ARG A 103 8.85 11.07 7.93
C ARG A 103 8.15 10.73 6.61
N LEU A 104 8.73 9.88 5.76
CA LEU A 104 8.12 9.45 4.50
C LEU A 104 7.28 8.16 4.64
N TRP A 105 6.94 7.76 5.86
CA TRP A 105 6.16 6.55 6.14
C TRP A 105 4.80 6.56 5.42
N ASP A 106 4.17 7.72 5.32
CA ASP A 106 2.82 7.90 4.78
C ASP A 106 2.78 7.71 3.27
N ASP A 107 3.76 8.28 2.57
CA ASP A 107 4.00 8.04 1.15
C ASP A 107 4.36 6.57 0.87
N CYS A 108 5.21 5.98 1.71
CA CYS A 108 5.56 4.57 1.58
C CYS A 108 4.34 3.66 1.77
N LEU A 109 3.49 3.97 2.75
CA LEU A 109 2.27 3.23 3.05
C LEU A 109 1.29 3.30 1.88
N GLN A 110 1.07 4.50 1.32
CA GLN A 110 0.23 4.68 0.14
C GLN A 110 0.73 3.89 -1.06
N HIS A 111 2.02 4.02 -1.38
CA HIS A 111 2.63 3.27 -2.48
C HIS A 111 2.51 1.75 -2.30
N ARG A 112 2.73 1.25 -1.08
CA ARG A 112 2.58 -0.18 -0.77
C ARG A 112 1.14 -0.67 -0.89
N ALA A 113 0.15 0.16 -0.57
CA ALA A 113 -1.26 -0.20 -0.72
C ALA A 113 -1.64 -0.41 -2.19
N TYR A 114 -1.17 0.48 -3.08
CA TYR A 114 -1.36 0.32 -4.52
C TYR A 114 -0.65 -0.92 -5.05
N ILE A 115 0.64 -1.11 -4.73
CA ILE A 115 1.38 -2.32 -5.16
C ILE A 115 0.66 -3.58 -4.71
N ARG A 116 0.23 -3.65 -3.44
CA ARG A 116 -0.45 -4.83 -2.90
C ARG A 116 -1.72 -5.17 -3.70
N SER A 117 -2.46 -4.17 -4.15
CA SER A 117 -3.68 -4.37 -4.94
C SER A 117 -3.41 -4.80 -6.37
N HIS A 118 -2.21 -4.54 -6.90
CA HIS A 118 -1.80 -4.83 -8.29
C HIS A 118 -0.90 -6.07 -8.43
N ILE A 119 -0.67 -6.82 -7.34
CA ILE A 119 0.11 -8.07 -7.36
C ILE A 119 -0.80 -9.26 -7.03
N ALA A 120 -0.46 -10.42 -7.58
CA ALA A 120 -1.13 -11.66 -7.21
C ALA A 120 -0.81 -11.98 -5.74
N LEU A 121 -1.86 -12.15 -4.93
CA LEU A 121 -1.74 -12.56 -3.53
C LEU A 121 -2.13 -14.03 -3.41
N ASN A 122 -1.54 -14.74 -2.45
CA ASN A 122 -1.93 -16.11 -2.13
C ASN A 122 -3.22 -16.12 -1.29
N ILE A 123 -4.31 -15.58 -1.84
CA ILE A 123 -5.64 -15.55 -1.25
C ILE A 123 -6.55 -16.41 -2.12
N TYR A 124 -7.14 -17.45 -1.55
CA TYR A 124 -7.97 -18.40 -2.28
C TYR A 124 -9.07 -17.75 -3.12
N ASN A 125 -9.72 -16.71 -2.58
CA ASN A 125 -10.82 -15.99 -3.24
C ASN A 125 -10.40 -15.19 -4.49
N LEU A 126 -9.10 -15.03 -4.75
CA LEU A 126 -8.61 -14.34 -5.94
C LEU A 126 -8.53 -15.27 -7.16
N ASP A 127 -8.51 -16.59 -6.97
CA ASP A 127 -8.36 -17.57 -8.06
C ASP A 127 -7.20 -17.27 -9.03
N GLY A 128 -6.07 -16.79 -8.49
CA GLY A 128 -4.88 -16.41 -9.26
C GLY A 128 -4.89 -15.00 -9.85
N GLU A 129 -5.99 -14.26 -9.72
CA GLU A 129 -6.10 -12.86 -10.18
C GLU A 129 -5.54 -11.86 -9.17
N VAL A 130 -5.35 -10.61 -9.61
CA VAL A 130 -4.95 -9.51 -8.73
C VAL A 130 -6.18 -8.87 -8.07
N PRO A 131 -6.07 -8.39 -6.81
CA PRO A 131 -7.20 -7.78 -6.11
C PRO A 131 -7.87 -6.65 -6.89
N GLU A 132 -7.10 -5.79 -7.55
CA GLU A 132 -7.63 -4.69 -8.36
C GLU A 132 -8.54 -5.17 -9.49
N THR A 133 -8.21 -6.28 -10.15
CA THR A 133 -9.02 -6.85 -11.24
C THR A 133 -10.31 -7.44 -10.73
N VAL A 134 -10.23 -8.14 -9.60
CA VAL A 134 -11.40 -8.72 -8.95
C VAL A 134 -12.37 -7.62 -8.48
N MET A 135 -11.84 -6.49 -7.97
CA MET A 135 -12.66 -5.38 -7.47
C MET A 135 -13.33 -4.56 -8.57
N THR A 136 -12.59 -4.25 -9.63
CA THR A 136 -13.07 -3.38 -10.71
C THR A 136 -13.80 -4.15 -11.82
N GLY A 137 -13.59 -5.46 -11.91
CA GLY A 137 -14.02 -6.28 -13.05
C GLY A 137 -13.25 -5.99 -14.34
N GLN A 138 -12.16 -5.21 -14.27
CA GLN A 138 -11.32 -4.83 -15.40
C GLN A 138 -9.88 -5.30 -15.17
N THR A 139 -9.14 -5.57 -16.25
CA THR A 139 -7.73 -5.92 -16.14
C THR A 139 -6.95 -4.77 -15.49
N ALA A 140 -6.24 -5.06 -14.40
CA ALA A 140 -5.53 -4.06 -13.62
C ALA A 140 -4.37 -3.49 -14.44
N ASN A 141 -4.26 -2.16 -14.47
CA ASN A 141 -3.19 -1.49 -15.17
C ASN A 141 -1.95 -1.37 -14.25
N ILE A 142 -0.97 -2.25 -14.49
CA ILE A 142 0.28 -2.26 -13.72
C ILE A 142 1.33 -1.25 -14.20
N GLY A 143 1.15 -0.67 -15.39
CA GLY A 143 2.15 0.18 -16.06
C GLY A 143 2.78 1.25 -15.15
N PRO A 144 1.99 2.09 -14.44
CA PRO A 144 2.53 3.14 -13.58
C PRO A 144 3.42 2.63 -12.43
N TRP A 145 3.23 1.38 -12.03
CA TRP A 145 3.87 0.78 -10.86
C TRP A 145 5.07 -0.11 -11.22
N CYS A 146 5.25 -0.44 -12.50
CA CYS A 146 6.27 -1.41 -12.95
C CYS A 146 7.60 -0.78 -13.35
N ASP A 147 7.61 0.48 -13.79
CA ASP A 147 8.79 1.06 -14.43
C ASP A 147 9.91 1.43 -13.45
N PHE A 148 9.56 1.78 -12.21
CA PHE A 148 10.48 2.33 -11.23
C PHE A 148 10.31 1.68 -9.86
N GLN A 149 11.44 1.52 -9.16
CA GLN A 149 11.44 1.03 -7.79
C GLN A 149 11.18 2.18 -6.80
N TRP A 150 10.60 1.83 -5.66
CA TRP A 150 10.46 2.75 -4.53
C TRP A 150 11.81 3.35 -4.13
N TYR A 151 11.85 4.67 -3.94
CA TYR A 151 13.03 5.42 -3.55
C TYR A 151 14.23 5.29 -4.52
N GLN A 152 13.97 4.95 -5.78
CA GLN A 152 15.00 4.88 -6.82
C GLN A 152 15.54 6.28 -7.16
N TRP A 153 16.83 6.35 -7.49
CA TRP A 153 17.43 7.57 -8.01
C TRP A 153 16.90 7.89 -9.42
N VAL A 154 16.37 9.10 -9.56
CA VAL A 154 15.85 9.63 -10.83
C VAL A 154 16.41 11.02 -11.12
N LYS A 155 16.48 11.36 -12.40
CA LYS A 155 16.64 12.73 -12.88
C LYS A 155 15.32 13.20 -13.45
N TYR A 156 14.92 14.41 -13.11
CA TYR A 156 13.70 15.02 -13.62
C TYR A 156 14.01 16.39 -14.22
N TYR A 157 13.19 16.78 -15.19
CA TYR A 157 13.34 18.07 -15.85
C TYR A 157 12.72 19.17 -14.98
N GLU A 158 13.51 20.18 -14.63
CA GLU A 158 13.09 21.33 -13.84
C GLU A 158 12.95 22.57 -14.74
N GLU A 159 11.72 23.03 -14.94
CA GLU A 159 11.41 24.13 -15.86
C GLU A 159 12.02 25.48 -15.43
N THR A 160 12.26 25.67 -14.13
CA THR A 160 12.82 26.90 -13.56
C THR A 160 14.32 27.06 -13.82
N ALA A 161 15.01 25.99 -14.25
CA ALA A 161 16.43 26.08 -14.58
C ALA A 161 16.64 26.80 -15.92
N SER A 162 17.42 27.89 -15.88
CA SER A 162 17.77 28.68 -17.06
C SER A 162 19.21 28.42 -17.46
N PHE A 163 19.49 28.58 -18.76
CA PHE A 163 20.86 28.50 -19.28
C PHE A 163 21.77 29.49 -18.54
N PRO A 164 22.96 29.09 -18.06
CA PRO A 164 23.77 27.93 -18.47
C PRO A 164 23.61 26.65 -17.65
N ASP A 165 22.73 26.62 -16.64
CA ASP A 165 22.60 25.46 -15.75
C ASP A 165 21.85 24.30 -16.42
N ASP A 166 22.24 23.06 -16.09
CA ASP A 166 21.55 21.86 -16.59
C ASP A 166 20.13 21.81 -16.02
N LYS A 167 19.16 21.55 -16.89
CA LYS A 167 17.74 21.47 -16.52
C LYS A 167 17.38 20.15 -15.85
N MET A 168 18.30 19.21 -15.77
CA MET A 168 18.09 17.90 -15.16
C MET A 168 18.54 17.87 -13.70
N SER A 169 17.57 17.94 -12.80
CA SER A 169 17.80 17.86 -11.35
C SER A 169 17.71 16.42 -10.84
N LEU A 170 18.47 16.12 -9.79
CA LEU A 170 18.46 14.82 -9.10
C LEU A 170 17.30 14.75 -8.09
N GLY A 171 16.64 13.59 -8.01
CA GLY A 171 15.58 13.32 -7.04
C GLY A 171 15.41 11.84 -6.70
N ARG A 172 14.51 11.55 -5.77
CA ARG A 172 14.09 10.19 -5.41
C ARG A 172 12.64 9.94 -5.82
N TYR A 173 12.39 8.81 -6.47
CA TYR A 173 11.04 8.43 -6.88
C TYR A 173 10.22 7.90 -5.70
N LEU A 174 9.02 8.44 -5.49
CA LEU A 174 8.08 8.05 -4.44
C LEU A 174 6.81 7.39 -5.03
N GLY A 175 6.86 6.89 -6.26
CA GLY A 175 5.70 6.28 -6.92
C GLY A 175 4.90 7.24 -7.81
N PRO A 176 3.87 6.73 -8.50
CA PRO A 176 2.86 7.53 -9.19
C PRO A 176 2.17 8.54 -8.28
N SER A 177 1.59 9.58 -8.87
CA SER A 177 0.82 10.63 -8.20
C SER A 177 -0.67 10.54 -8.56
N PRO A 178 -1.46 9.70 -7.88
CA PRO A 178 -2.89 9.60 -8.16
C PRO A 178 -3.58 10.96 -7.99
N GLY A 179 -4.32 11.39 -9.03
CA GLY A 179 -5.07 12.64 -9.05
C GLY A 179 -4.28 13.88 -9.48
N ILE A 180 -3.03 13.75 -9.91
CA ILE A 180 -2.23 14.87 -10.45
C ILE A 180 -1.71 14.51 -11.84
N GLY A 181 -2.06 15.32 -12.85
CA GLY A 181 -1.56 15.17 -14.21
C GLY A 181 -2.03 13.89 -14.89
N SER A 182 -1.15 13.29 -15.70
CA SER A 182 -1.40 12.01 -16.38
C SER A 182 -1.17 10.81 -15.46
N LEU A 183 -1.62 9.62 -15.88
CA LEU A 183 -1.45 8.38 -15.12
C LEU A 183 0.02 8.04 -14.80
N LEU A 184 0.96 8.44 -15.66
CA LEU A 184 2.40 8.20 -15.50
C LEU A 184 3.13 9.34 -14.76
N THR A 185 2.39 10.28 -14.17
CA THR A 185 2.99 11.36 -13.39
C THR A 185 3.58 10.79 -12.11
N GLY A 186 4.88 10.95 -11.93
CA GLY A 186 5.60 10.49 -10.75
C GLY A 186 5.65 11.55 -9.65
N LYS A 187 5.60 11.10 -8.40
CA LYS A 187 5.92 11.90 -7.21
C LYS A 187 7.42 11.78 -6.97
N ILE A 188 8.13 12.90 -7.00
CA ILE A 188 9.59 12.94 -6.85
C ILE A 188 9.96 13.81 -5.66
N LEU A 189 10.80 13.27 -4.78
CA LEU A 189 11.39 13.99 -3.68
C LEU A 189 12.58 14.82 -4.16
N LYS A 190 12.56 16.12 -3.86
CA LYS A 190 13.68 17.04 -4.08
C LYS A 190 14.63 17.07 -2.89
N HIS A 191 15.84 17.59 -3.10
CA HIS A 191 16.86 17.76 -2.07
C HIS A 191 16.42 18.67 -0.91
N ASN A 192 15.47 19.58 -1.14
CA ASN A 192 14.93 20.49 -0.13
C ASN A 192 13.82 19.86 0.74
N GLY A 193 13.47 18.59 0.52
CA GLY A 193 12.40 17.89 1.23
C GLY A 193 10.99 18.12 0.67
N ASN A 194 10.84 18.92 -0.38
CA ASN A 194 9.55 19.13 -1.05
C ASN A 194 9.33 18.12 -2.19
N TYR A 195 8.07 18.04 -2.62
CA TYR A 195 7.66 17.17 -3.73
C TYR A 195 7.62 17.90 -5.06
N HIS A 196 7.94 17.17 -6.12
CA HIS A 196 7.74 17.57 -7.50
C HIS A 196 6.93 16.49 -8.22
N HIS A 197 5.89 16.91 -8.93
CA HIS A 197 5.03 16.01 -9.70
C HIS A 197 5.28 16.27 -11.18
N THR A 198 5.80 15.27 -11.90
CA THR A 198 6.08 15.39 -13.33
C THR A 198 6.07 14.01 -14.00
N SER A 199 5.72 13.98 -15.29
CA SER A 199 5.87 12.81 -16.16
C SER A 199 7.23 12.75 -16.84
N THR A 200 8.05 13.82 -16.72
CA THR A 200 9.31 13.97 -17.45
C THR A 200 10.49 13.66 -16.53
N PHE A 201 10.72 12.37 -16.29
CA PHE A 201 11.83 11.88 -15.48
C PHE A 201 12.38 10.56 -16.01
N ARG A 202 13.62 10.22 -15.62
CA ARG A 202 14.26 8.95 -15.96
C ARG A 202 15.12 8.43 -14.81
N ALA A 203 15.34 7.13 -14.77
CA ALA A 203 16.30 6.53 -13.85
C ALA A 203 17.73 6.98 -14.20
N LEU A 204 18.60 7.00 -13.18
CA LEU A 204 20.03 7.13 -13.41
C LEU A 204 20.55 5.86 -14.10
N THR A 205 21.41 6.02 -15.10
CA THR A 205 22.04 4.86 -15.74
C THR A 205 23.16 4.30 -14.85
N SER A 206 23.54 3.04 -15.05
CA SER A 206 24.61 2.40 -14.27
C SER A 206 25.94 3.14 -14.36
N LYS A 207 26.25 3.75 -15.51
CA LYS A 207 27.44 4.60 -15.69
C LYS A 207 27.38 5.86 -14.82
N GLU A 208 26.20 6.48 -14.74
CA GLU A 208 26.00 7.66 -13.90
C GLU A 208 26.03 7.34 -12.41
N MET A 209 25.56 6.15 -12.02
CA MET A 209 25.67 5.71 -10.63
C MET A 209 27.11 5.36 -10.23
N ALA A 210 27.95 4.93 -11.17
CA ALA A 210 29.34 4.60 -10.92
C ALA A 210 30.24 5.85 -10.78
N ASP A 211 29.86 6.94 -11.45
CA ASP A 211 30.58 8.21 -11.50
C ASP A 211 30.76 8.84 -10.10
N TYR A 212 32.01 9.20 -9.78
CA TYR A 212 32.37 9.77 -8.48
C TYR A 212 31.72 11.14 -8.24
N ALA A 213 31.61 11.98 -9.27
CA ALA A 213 30.97 13.30 -9.14
C ALA A 213 29.48 13.15 -8.76
N LYS A 214 28.80 12.18 -9.37
CA LYS A 214 27.38 11.91 -9.09
C LYS A 214 27.17 11.24 -7.75
N LYS A 215 28.09 10.37 -7.31
CA LYS A 215 28.07 9.84 -5.93
C LYS A 215 28.18 10.94 -4.89
N ARG A 216 29.02 11.95 -5.13
CA ARG A 216 29.10 13.13 -4.25
C ARG A 216 27.77 13.88 -4.19
N LEU A 217 27.16 14.18 -5.34
CA LEU A 217 25.84 14.82 -5.39
C LEU A 217 24.75 13.98 -4.70
N CYS A 218 24.79 12.66 -4.84
CA CYS A 218 23.88 11.75 -4.15
C CYS A 218 24.07 11.80 -2.62
N ASN A 219 25.31 11.89 -2.15
CA ASN A 219 25.61 12.02 -0.72
C ASN A 219 25.14 13.38 -0.19
N ASP A 220 25.43 14.46 -0.90
CA ASP A 220 24.97 15.81 -0.54
C ASP A 220 23.43 15.88 -0.49
N PHE A 221 22.76 15.23 -1.45
CA PHE A 221 21.30 15.08 -1.46
C PHE A 221 20.80 14.35 -0.22
N ASN A 222 21.41 13.21 0.14
CA ASN A 222 21.00 12.44 1.31
C ASN A 222 21.21 13.23 2.61
N THR A 223 22.30 14.01 2.72
CA THR A 223 22.54 14.89 3.88
C THR A 223 21.43 15.94 4.00
N ASN A 224 21.14 16.67 2.92
CA ASN A 224 20.07 17.68 2.91
C ASN A 224 18.70 17.08 3.25
N VAL A 225 18.42 15.88 2.73
CA VAL A 225 17.18 15.16 3.04
C VAL A 225 17.10 14.78 4.51
N ASN A 226 18.18 14.26 5.10
CA ASN A 226 18.22 13.92 6.52
C ASN A 226 18.08 15.19 7.39
N ASP A 227 18.71 16.30 7.02
CA ASP A 227 18.61 17.57 7.75
C ASP A 227 17.17 18.12 7.79
N LYS A 228 16.37 17.86 6.74
CA LYS A 228 14.98 18.35 6.63
C LYS A 228 13.94 17.36 7.10
N LEU A 229 14.09 16.09 6.74
CA LEU A 229 13.13 15.02 6.99
C LEU A 229 13.50 14.16 8.21
N GLY A 230 14.66 14.40 8.83
CA GLY A 230 15.12 13.69 10.01
C GLY A 230 15.78 12.35 9.71
N ASP A 231 15.93 11.56 10.76
CA ASP A 231 16.65 10.30 10.72
C ASP A 231 15.97 9.23 9.86
N LYS A 232 16.80 8.31 9.37
CA LYS A 232 16.37 7.11 8.67
C LYS A 232 15.55 6.23 9.60
N ALA A 233 14.55 5.55 9.04
CA ALA A 233 13.75 4.57 9.75
C ALA A 233 14.62 3.41 10.25
N LYS A 234 14.43 3.04 11.52
CA LYS A 234 15.13 1.94 12.17
C LYS A 234 14.14 0.86 12.61
N PRO A 235 14.59 -0.38 12.87
CA PRO A 235 13.69 -1.44 13.34
C PRO A 235 12.91 -1.05 14.60
N GLU A 236 13.52 -0.26 15.48
CA GLU A 236 12.90 0.20 16.73
C GLU A 236 11.74 1.18 16.52
N ASP A 237 11.58 1.73 15.32
CA ASP A 237 10.45 2.60 14.97
C ASP A 237 9.15 1.84 14.69
N PHE A 238 9.21 0.51 14.57
CA PHE A 238 8.08 -0.34 14.20
C PHE A 238 7.74 -1.33 15.32
N SER A 239 6.48 -1.71 15.42
CA SER A 239 6.08 -2.77 16.36
C SER A 239 6.64 -4.13 15.91
N GLU A 240 6.87 -5.05 16.86
CA GLU A 240 7.36 -6.40 16.54
C GLU A 240 6.44 -7.13 15.55
N ASP A 241 5.13 -6.89 15.65
CA ASP A 241 4.12 -7.45 14.75
C ASP A 241 4.21 -6.92 13.31
N ASP A 242 4.80 -5.73 13.12
CA ASP A 242 5.02 -5.11 11.80
C ASP A 242 6.37 -5.53 11.20
N LEU A 243 7.26 -6.13 11.98
CA LEU A 243 8.50 -6.71 11.46
C LEU A 243 8.21 -8.07 10.82
N THR A 244 8.98 -8.40 9.77
CA THR A 244 8.83 -9.71 9.14
C THR A 244 9.46 -10.76 10.06
N PRO A 245 8.69 -11.74 10.56
CA PRO A 245 9.24 -12.77 11.43
C PRO A 245 10.25 -13.62 10.66
N THR A 246 11.38 -13.90 11.31
CA THR A 246 12.37 -14.86 10.82
C THR A 246 11.97 -16.22 11.39
N TYR A 247 11.64 -17.16 10.51
CA TYR A 247 11.40 -18.55 10.92
C TYR A 247 12.67 -19.37 10.69
N ASP A 248 13.01 -20.22 11.65
CA ASP A 248 14.03 -21.23 11.45
C ASP A 248 13.60 -22.16 10.30
N ARG A 249 14.56 -22.52 9.45
CA ARG A 249 14.29 -23.50 8.41
C ARG A 249 13.98 -24.82 9.11
N TYR A 250 12.91 -25.48 8.71
CA TYR A 250 12.69 -26.87 9.11
C TYR A 250 13.94 -27.67 8.75
N GLU A 251 14.51 -28.36 9.73
CA GLU A 251 15.51 -29.37 9.45
C GLU A 251 14.83 -30.45 8.61
N ASP A 252 15.45 -30.84 7.50
CA ASP A 252 14.98 -31.99 6.74
C ASP A 252 15.09 -33.20 7.67
N ASP A 253 13.95 -33.70 8.13
CA ASP A 253 13.86 -34.93 8.89
C ASP A 253 14.42 -36.04 7.99
N SER A 254 15.65 -36.48 8.25
CA SER A 254 16.33 -37.50 7.48
C SER A 254 15.60 -38.81 7.72
N GLY A 255 14.60 -39.07 6.85
CA GLY A 255 13.53 -40.00 7.07
C GLY A 255 13.93 -41.35 7.69
N GLU A 256 13.42 -41.59 8.89
CA GLU A 256 12.90 -42.92 9.21
C GLU A 256 11.50 -43.00 8.60
N GLY A 257 11.33 -43.91 7.64
CA GLY A 257 10.16 -43.97 6.76
C GLY A 257 8.83 -44.02 7.50
N LEU A 258 7.88 -43.20 7.04
CA LEU A 258 6.46 -43.39 7.33
C LEU A 258 6.00 -44.73 6.75
N ASP A 259 5.94 -45.75 7.60
CA ASP A 259 5.28 -47.01 7.28
C ASP A 259 3.80 -46.75 6.94
N LEU A 260 3.45 -47.00 5.68
CA LEU A 260 2.09 -46.99 5.17
C LEU A 260 1.27 -48.09 5.87
N ILE A 261 0.56 -47.74 6.94
CA ILE A 261 -0.52 -48.58 7.46
C ILE A 261 -1.71 -48.46 6.51
N VAL A 262 -1.83 -49.42 5.59
CA VAL A 262 -3.01 -49.66 4.78
C VAL A 262 -4.14 -50.16 5.68
N GLY A 263 -4.98 -49.23 6.16
CA GLY A 263 -6.19 -49.51 6.92
C GLY A 263 -7.44 -49.11 6.13
N ASN A 264 -8.10 -50.10 5.54
CA ASN A 264 -9.32 -49.94 4.76
C ASN A 264 -10.53 -49.65 5.67
N SER A 265 -11.17 -48.48 5.54
CA SER A 265 -12.55 -48.28 6.01
C SER A 265 -13.29 -47.19 5.24
N ARG A 266 -14.37 -47.61 4.57
CA ARG A 266 -15.37 -46.80 3.87
C ARG A 266 -16.01 -45.75 4.78
N ALA A 267 -16.16 -44.53 4.28
CA ALA A 267 -17.33 -43.70 4.55
C ALA A 267 -17.69 -42.85 3.31
N ARG A 268 -18.89 -43.10 2.77
CA ARG A 268 -19.56 -42.23 1.78
C ARG A 268 -20.20 -41.06 2.51
N VAL A 269 -20.09 -39.85 1.97
CA VAL A 269 -21.10 -38.80 2.14
C VAL A 269 -21.39 -38.19 0.76
N ARG A 270 -22.66 -38.25 0.37
CA ARG A 270 -23.27 -37.48 -0.74
C ARG A 270 -23.94 -36.26 -0.11
N THR A 271 -23.86 -35.09 -0.74
CA THR A 271 -25.00 -34.17 -0.89
C THR A 271 -24.77 -33.20 -2.06
N ASN A 272 -25.87 -32.93 -2.76
CA ASN A 272 -26.01 -32.13 -3.97
C ASN A 272 -26.07 -30.61 -3.69
N GLU A 273 -26.10 -29.87 -4.81
CA GLU A 273 -26.81 -28.60 -5.08
C GLU A 273 -26.04 -27.26 -5.08
N VAL A 274 -25.76 -26.82 -6.32
CA VAL A 274 -26.08 -25.51 -6.96
C VAL A 274 -26.25 -24.30 -6.03
N LEU A 275 -25.42 -23.26 -6.21
CA LEU A 275 -25.82 -21.86 -6.02
C LEU A 275 -25.00 -20.93 -6.93
N LEU A 276 -25.72 -20.02 -7.58
CA LEU A 276 -25.31 -19.12 -8.64
C LEU A 276 -24.25 -18.11 -8.19
N GLY A 277 -23.22 -17.93 -9.02
CA GLY A 277 -22.17 -16.94 -8.87
C GLY A 277 -22.66 -15.53 -9.18
N LEU A 278 -22.76 -14.70 -8.14
CA LEU A 278 -22.72 -13.24 -8.18
C LEU A 278 -22.18 -12.75 -6.83
N THR A 279 -20.89 -12.93 -6.57
CA THR A 279 -20.24 -12.39 -5.36
C THR A 279 -19.92 -10.91 -5.57
N LYS A 280 -20.78 -10.05 -5.02
CA LYS A 280 -20.50 -8.61 -4.83
C LYS A 280 -19.50 -8.44 -3.68
N TYR A 281 -18.29 -7.96 -3.98
CA TYR A 281 -17.24 -7.72 -2.97
C TYR A 281 -17.65 -6.61 -1.98
N LEU A 282 -17.50 -6.89 -0.67
CA LEU A 282 -17.83 -5.99 0.44
C LEU A 282 -16.56 -5.31 0.94
N TRP A 283 -16.63 -3.99 1.18
CA TRP A 283 -15.48 -3.20 1.63
C TRP A 283 -15.49 -3.05 3.15
N LYS A 284 -14.34 -3.24 3.80
CA LYS A 284 -14.16 -3.14 5.25
C LYS A 284 -13.08 -2.12 5.62
N ILE A 285 -13.35 -1.25 6.58
CA ILE A 285 -12.45 -0.15 6.93
C ILE A 285 -11.93 -0.27 8.35
N GLN A 286 -10.67 0.12 8.54
CA GLN A 286 -10.12 0.42 9.86
C GLN A 286 -9.20 1.65 9.81
N VAL A 287 -9.37 2.55 10.77
CA VAL A 287 -8.43 3.63 11.06
C VAL A 287 -7.35 3.10 12.00
N TYR A 288 -6.08 3.30 11.65
CA TYR A 288 -4.98 3.10 12.59
C TYR A 288 -4.22 4.41 12.79
N MET A 289 -3.82 4.59 14.04
CA MET A 289 -2.89 5.61 14.50
C MET A 289 -1.56 4.96 14.84
N ASP A 290 -0.49 5.72 14.67
CA ASP A 290 0.68 5.59 15.52
C ASP A 290 0.40 6.21 16.89
#